data_AF-G3WST6-F1
#
_entry.id   AF-G3WST6-F1
#
_cell.length_a   1.000
_cell.length_b   1.000
_cell.length_c   1.000
_cell.angle_alpha   90.00
_cell.angle_beta   90.00
_cell.angle_gamma   90.00
#
_symmetry.space_group_name_H-M   'P 1'
#
loop_
_entity.id
_entity.type
_entity.pdbx_description
1 polymer ?
#
loop_
_entity_poly.entity_id
_entity_poly.type
_entity_poly.pdbx_seq_one_letter_code
_entity_poly.pdbx_strand_id
1 'polypeptide(L)'
;MEDKQSLRPPAREDGYISHATQLLEKKQEMVEMEEALKAKKEEFQVKMSALKQRREALDQKEDALKESMVRFDKFLKDTEAKKSRALRRAEEGRQTASQKEAEAAALKEELKGLIQRKEQLEQQLHKYRPFAQYLEQVVAQSEQFEEIPELMARFSGLLETRAILTDHEQALHKAMEDARAELLKLVEEKNDEILHQNNHMADLQVRLEEVRTQALQWESKWVHIQNTAAQKTLLLGQIKMAALNLFQIVCKQKKEVPALAVEDTEGQLEQVQQYFQDLSATLAKHHQGELGPSATDH
;
A
#
# COMPACT_ATOMS: atom_id res chain seq x y z
N MET A 1 14.49 -48.84 -135.91
CA MET A 1 14.70 -50.12 -136.60
C MET A 1 13.36 -50.45 -137.23
N GLU A 2 13.09 -49.90 -138.41
CA GLU A 2 13.65 -50.33 -139.69
C GLU A 2 13.34 -51.78 -140.01
N ASP A 3 12.95 -51.96 -141.27
CA ASP A 3 12.89 -53.19 -142.04
C ASP A 3 11.90 -54.27 -141.61
N LYS A 4 10.85 -54.40 -142.42
CA LYS A 4 10.79 -55.59 -143.27
C LYS A 4 9.96 -55.38 -144.52
N GLN A 5 10.71 -55.29 -145.61
CA GLN A 5 10.42 -55.70 -146.97
C GLN A 5 9.21 -56.64 -147.12
N SER A 6 8.29 -56.26 -147.99
CA SER A 6 7.40 -57.18 -148.68
C SER A 6 7.75 -57.19 -150.18
N LEU A 7 8.12 -58.40 -150.62
CA LEU A 7 8.47 -58.83 -151.97
C LEU A 7 7.32 -58.65 -152.99
N ARG A 8 7.69 -58.32 -154.24
CA ARG A 8 7.00 -58.68 -155.50
C ARG A 8 6.88 -60.21 -155.61
N PRO A 9 5.83 -60.83 -156.21
CA PRO A 9 5.44 -60.70 -157.64
C PRO A 9 3.88 -60.73 -157.82
N PRO A 10 3.24 -60.88 -159.01
CA PRO A 10 3.72 -61.19 -160.37
C PRO A 10 3.11 -60.34 -161.52
N ALA A 11 3.42 -60.73 -162.77
CA ALA A 11 3.00 -60.17 -164.06
C ALA A 11 1.47 -59.96 -164.18
N ARG A 12 0.91 -58.94 -164.85
CA ARG A 12 0.90 -58.70 -166.32
C ARG A 12 0.40 -59.95 -167.08
N GLU A 13 -0.62 -59.91 -167.94
CA GLU A 13 -1.06 -58.81 -168.82
C GLU A 13 -2.58 -58.79 -169.04
N ASP A 14 -3.02 -57.58 -169.40
CA ASP A 14 -4.33 -57.16 -169.89
C ASP A 14 -5.49 -57.00 -168.90
N GLY A 15 -5.91 -55.73 -168.79
CA GLY A 15 -7.11 -55.27 -168.11
C GLY A 15 -6.99 -53.79 -167.80
N TYR A 16 -7.36 -52.93 -168.76
CA TYR A 16 -7.50 -51.49 -168.55
C TYR A 16 -8.41 -51.22 -167.33
N ILE A 17 -7.89 -50.61 -166.26
CA ILE A 17 -8.67 -50.17 -165.09
C ILE A 17 -8.79 -48.64 -165.11
N SER A 18 -10.03 -48.18 -164.94
CA SER A 18 -10.56 -46.83 -165.16
C SER A 18 -10.35 -45.85 -163.99
N HIS A 19 -10.38 -44.53 -164.28
CA HIS A 19 -10.33 -43.34 -163.40
C HIS A 19 -11.23 -43.39 -162.12
N ALA A 20 -12.14 -44.35 -162.04
CA ALA A 20 -13.03 -44.56 -160.89
C ALA A 20 -12.31 -45.06 -159.62
N THR A 21 -11.15 -45.70 -159.70
CA THR A 21 -10.46 -46.32 -158.53
C THR A 21 -9.62 -45.35 -157.71
N GLN A 22 -8.93 -44.38 -158.31
CA GLN A 22 -8.16 -43.35 -157.56
C GLN A 22 -9.06 -42.39 -156.75
N LEU A 23 -10.27 -42.14 -157.26
CA LEU A 23 -11.27 -41.34 -156.56
C LEU A 23 -11.89 -42.12 -155.39
N LEU A 24 -11.84 -43.46 -155.44
CA LEU A 24 -12.24 -44.34 -154.35
C LEU A 24 -11.21 -44.34 -153.22
N GLU A 25 -9.91 -44.40 -153.53
CA GLU A 25 -8.82 -44.38 -152.54
C GLU A 25 -8.75 -43.04 -151.78
N LYS A 26 -8.86 -41.90 -152.48
CA LYS A 26 -8.94 -40.57 -151.81
C LYS A 26 -10.20 -40.41 -150.96
N LYS A 27 -11.31 -41.06 -151.34
CA LYS A 27 -12.53 -41.10 -150.53
C LYS A 27 -12.36 -42.04 -149.33
N GLN A 28 -11.64 -43.15 -149.47
CA GLN A 28 -11.30 -44.03 -148.35
C GLN A 28 -10.35 -43.35 -147.36
N GLU A 29 -9.30 -42.64 -147.82
CA GLU A 29 -8.41 -41.84 -146.94
C GLU A 29 -9.16 -40.73 -146.18
N MET A 30 -10.09 -40.02 -146.84
CA MET A 30 -10.91 -39.01 -146.16
C MET A 30 -11.85 -39.64 -145.14
N VAL A 31 -12.43 -40.79 -145.44
CA VAL A 31 -13.28 -41.53 -144.48
C VAL A 31 -12.43 -42.01 -143.29
N GLU A 32 -11.25 -42.56 -143.52
CA GLU A 32 -10.33 -42.99 -142.45
C GLU A 32 -9.84 -41.80 -141.59
N MET A 33 -9.53 -40.65 -142.22
CA MET A 33 -9.14 -39.44 -141.50
C MET A 33 -10.33 -38.84 -140.71
N GLU A 34 -11.54 -38.83 -141.27
CA GLU A 34 -12.76 -38.42 -140.56
C GLU A 34 -13.09 -39.36 -139.41
N GLU A 35 -12.93 -40.66 -139.59
CA GLU A 35 -13.08 -41.68 -138.55
C GLU A 35 -12.03 -41.50 -137.44
N ALA A 36 -10.76 -41.25 -137.77
CA ALA A 36 -9.70 -40.98 -136.81
C ALA A 36 -9.90 -39.65 -136.06
N LEU A 37 -10.36 -38.60 -136.76
CA LEU A 37 -10.71 -37.31 -136.15
C LEU A 37 -11.92 -37.45 -135.21
N LYS A 38 -12.91 -38.25 -135.61
CA LYS A 38 -14.09 -38.56 -134.81
C LYS A 38 -13.71 -39.36 -133.57
N ALA A 39 -12.87 -40.39 -133.71
CA ALA A 39 -12.31 -41.14 -132.59
C ALA A 39 -11.51 -40.24 -131.62
N LYS A 40 -10.70 -39.29 -132.12
CA LYS A 40 -9.98 -38.33 -131.27
C LYS A 40 -10.89 -37.32 -130.58
N LYS A 41 -11.95 -36.86 -131.24
CA LYS A 41 -12.99 -36.02 -130.62
C LYS A 41 -13.74 -36.78 -129.53
N GLU A 42 -14.11 -38.03 -129.78
CA GLU A 42 -14.75 -38.91 -128.80
C GLU A 42 -13.83 -39.19 -127.61
N GLU A 43 -12.56 -39.52 -127.84
CA GLU A 43 -11.54 -39.68 -126.78
C GLU A 43 -11.36 -38.40 -125.95
N PHE A 44 -11.29 -37.23 -126.60
CA PHE A 44 -11.16 -35.94 -125.91
C PHE A 44 -12.42 -35.63 -125.09
N GLN A 45 -13.61 -35.93 -125.63
CA GLN A 45 -14.88 -35.73 -124.95
C GLN A 45 -15.02 -36.65 -123.74
N VAL A 46 -14.59 -37.91 -123.85
CA VAL A 46 -14.51 -38.88 -122.73
C VAL A 46 -13.50 -38.43 -121.67
N LYS A 47 -12.32 -37.94 -122.07
CA LYS A 47 -11.33 -37.40 -121.12
C LYS A 47 -11.83 -36.13 -120.42
N MET A 48 -12.50 -35.25 -121.16
CA MET A 48 -13.05 -34.01 -120.61
C MET A 48 -14.21 -34.28 -119.65
N SER A 49 -15.08 -35.25 -119.97
CA SER A 49 -16.15 -35.67 -119.05
C SER A 49 -15.60 -36.33 -117.79
N ALA A 50 -14.57 -37.18 -117.91
CA ALA A 50 -13.88 -37.78 -116.77
C ALA A 50 -13.17 -36.73 -115.88
N LEU A 51 -12.52 -35.73 -116.48
CA LEU A 51 -11.90 -34.62 -115.73
C LEU A 51 -12.95 -33.74 -115.04
N LYS A 52 -14.08 -33.47 -115.70
CA LYS A 52 -15.19 -32.71 -115.12
C LYS A 52 -15.79 -33.45 -113.92
N GLN A 53 -16.07 -34.76 -114.06
CA GLN A 53 -16.54 -35.60 -112.95
C GLN A 53 -15.52 -35.65 -111.81
N ARG A 54 -14.21 -35.76 -112.12
CA ARG A 54 -13.15 -35.75 -111.09
C ARG A 54 -13.08 -34.41 -110.35
N ARG A 55 -13.31 -33.30 -111.05
CA ARG A 55 -13.33 -31.97 -110.44
C ARG A 55 -14.56 -31.78 -109.55
N GLU A 56 -15.74 -32.14 -110.04
CA GLU A 56 -16.97 -32.13 -109.23
C GLU A 56 -16.83 -33.02 -107.98
N ALA A 57 -16.21 -34.19 -108.11
CA ALA A 57 -15.95 -35.07 -106.97
C ALA A 57 -14.90 -34.50 -105.98
N LEU A 58 -13.92 -33.71 -106.46
CA LEU A 58 -12.96 -33.01 -105.61
C LEU A 58 -13.64 -31.85 -104.87
N ASP A 59 -14.45 -31.05 -105.56
CA ASP A 59 -15.18 -29.93 -104.95
C ASP A 59 -16.15 -30.45 -103.87
N GLN A 60 -16.89 -31.54 -104.13
CA GLN A 60 -17.73 -32.20 -103.12
C GLN A 60 -16.93 -32.70 -101.91
N LYS A 61 -15.74 -33.25 -102.12
CA LYS A 61 -14.86 -33.68 -101.03
C LYS A 61 -14.33 -32.49 -100.23
N GLU A 62 -13.98 -31.38 -100.90
CA GLU A 62 -13.53 -30.15 -100.26
C GLU A 62 -14.64 -29.55 -99.39
N ASP A 63 -15.86 -29.46 -99.91
CA ASP A 63 -17.03 -28.96 -99.17
C ASP A 63 -17.37 -29.88 -97.98
N ALA A 64 -17.35 -31.20 -98.17
CA ALA A 64 -17.53 -32.15 -97.07
C ALA A 64 -16.44 -32.01 -95.97
N LEU A 65 -15.20 -31.74 -96.37
CA LEU A 65 -14.08 -31.47 -95.46
C LEU A 65 -14.31 -30.17 -94.69
N LYS A 66 -14.69 -29.08 -95.36
CA LYS A 66 -15.02 -27.79 -94.72
C LYS A 66 -16.16 -27.95 -93.71
N GLU A 67 -17.23 -28.65 -94.06
CA GLU A 67 -18.33 -28.96 -93.14
C GLU A 67 -17.86 -29.81 -91.95
N SER A 68 -17.01 -30.82 -92.19
CA SER A 68 -16.44 -31.62 -91.11
C SER A 68 -15.60 -30.76 -90.17
N MET A 69 -14.81 -29.82 -90.71
CA MET A 69 -13.94 -28.94 -89.94
C MET A 69 -14.78 -28.00 -89.06
N VAL A 70 -15.85 -27.41 -89.59
CA VAL A 70 -16.80 -26.60 -88.79
C VAL A 70 -17.44 -27.44 -87.68
N ARG A 71 -17.84 -28.69 -87.96
CA ARG A 71 -18.40 -29.61 -86.95
C ARG A 71 -17.37 -29.96 -85.87
N PHE A 72 -16.13 -30.25 -86.23
CA PHE A 72 -15.04 -30.52 -85.28
C PHE A 72 -14.73 -29.29 -84.43
N ASP A 73 -14.67 -28.12 -85.04
CA ASP A 73 -14.39 -26.87 -84.34
C ASP A 73 -15.49 -26.56 -83.31
N LYS A 74 -16.76 -26.78 -83.67
CA LYS A 74 -17.91 -26.71 -82.75
C LYS A 74 -17.80 -27.75 -81.63
N PHE A 75 -17.47 -29.00 -81.96
CA PHE A 75 -17.29 -30.06 -80.97
C PHE A 75 -16.16 -29.75 -79.97
N LEU A 76 -15.03 -29.22 -80.44
CA LEU A 76 -13.92 -28.80 -79.59
C LEU A 76 -14.33 -27.67 -78.65
N LYS A 77 -15.01 -26.63 -79.17
CA LYS A 77 -15.55 -25.52 -78.37
C LYS A 77 -16.55 -26.01 -77.31
N ASP A 78 -17.48 -26.89 -77.68
CA ASP A 78 -18.48 -27.45 -76.77
C ASP A 78 -17.83 -28.34 -75.69
N THR A 79 -16.80 -29.11 -76.05
CA THR A 79 -16.06 -29.96 -75.13
C THR A 79 -15.23 -29.14 -74.15
N GLU A 80 -14.52 -28.12 -74.64
CA GLU A 80 -13.77 -27.20 -73.79
C GLU A 80 -14.71 -26.42 -72.86
N ALA A 81 -15.88 -25.99 -73.34
CA ALA A 81 -16.90 -25.35 -72.50
C ALA A 81 -17.45 -26.31 -71.43
N LYS A 82 -17.68 -27.60 -71.75
CA LYS A 82 -18.09 -28.62 -70.77
C LYS A 82 -16.99 -28.86 -69.73
N LYS A 83 -15.74 -29.00 -70.16
CA LYS A 83 -14.57 -29.17 -69.29
C LYS A 83 -14.40 -27.97 -68.37
N SER A 84 -14.45 -26.75 -68.91
CA SER A 84 -14.38 -25.50 -68.14
C SER A 84 -15.49 -25.40 -67.08
N ARG A 85 -16.75 -25.71 -67.45
CA ARG A 85 -17.87 -25.75 -66.49
C ARG A 85 -17.68 -26.81 -65.41
N ALA A 86 -17.22 -28.01 -65.77
CA ALA A 86 -16.96 -29.09 -64.81
C ALA A 86 -15.84 -28.70 -63.83
N LEU A 87 -14.76 -28.10 -64.33
CA LEU A 87 -13.65 -27.60 -63.50
C LEU A 87 -14.10 -26.49 -62.56
N ARG A 88 -14.88 -25.50 -63.04
CA ARG A 88 -15.43 -24.44 -62.18
C ARG A 88 -16.32 -25.00 -61.08
N ARG A 89 -17.25 -25.92 -61.40
CA ARG A 89 -18.09 -26.57 -60.38
C ARG A 89 -17.29 -27.39 -59.38
N ALA A 90 -16.24 -28.08 -59.84
CA ALA A 90 -15.34 -28.80 -58.94
C ALA A 90 -14.58 -27.84 -58.01
N GLU A 91 -14.11 -26.70 -58.53
CA GLU A 91 -13.43 -25.67 -57.75
C GLU A 91 -14.37 -25.01 -56.73
N GLU A 92 -15.55 -24.57 -57.15
CA GLU A 92 -16.60 -24.02 -56.26
C GLU A 92 -16.99 -25.04 -55.17
N GLY A 93 -17.11 -26.32 -55.53
CA GLY A 93 -17.37 -27.41 -54.59
C GLY A 93 -16.24 -27.57 -53.57
N ARG A 94 -14.97 -27.53 -54.01
CA ARG A 94 -13.79 -27.59 -53.12
C ARG A 94 -13.73 -26.40 -52.18
N GLN A 95 -13.97 -25.19 -52.69
CA GLN A 95 -13.97 -23.98 -51.87
C GLN A 95 -15.09 -24.01 -50.82
N THR A 96 -16.30 -24.40 -51.22
CA THR A 96 -17.44 -24.54 -50.30
C THR A 96 -17.17 -25.61 -49.24
N ALA A 97 -16.58 -26.75 -49.62
CA ALA A 97 -16.20 -27.81 -48.69
C ALA A 97 -15.16 -27.31 -47.68
N SER A 98 -14.10 -26.64 -48.16
CA SER A 98 -13.05 -26.08 -47.30
C SER A 98 -13.58 -25.03 -46.32
N GLN A 99 -14.48 -24.15 -46.76
CA GLN A 99 -15.12 -23.17 -45.88
C GLN A 99 -15.94 -23.85 -44.78
N LYS A 100 -16.75 -24.85 -45.14
CA LYS A 100 -17.56 -25.61 -44.17
C LYS A 100 -16.70 -26.42 -43.20
N GLU A 101 -15.57 -26.97 -43.65
CA GLU A 101 -14.63 -27.68 -42.79
C GLU A 101 -13.97 -26.73 -41.79
N ALA A 102 -13.58 -25.52 -42.21
CA ALA A 102 -13.03 -24.50 -41.32
C ALA A 102 -14.06 -24.04 -40.28
N GLU A 103 -15.30 -23.79 -40.70
CA GLU A 103 -16.40 -23.45 -39.79
C GLU A 103 -16.68 -24.58 -38.80
N ALA A 104 -16.74 -25.83 -39.27
CA ALA A 104 -16.94 -26.99 -38.40
C ALA A 104 -15.78 -27.17 -37.40
N ALA A 105 -14.53 -26.87 -37.78
CA ALA A 105 -13.40 -26.90 -36.88
C ALA A 105 -13.49 -25.79 -35.82
N ALA A 106 -13.85 -24.57 -36.21
CA ALA A 106 -14.04 -23.46 -35.28
C ALA A 106 -15.15 -23.75 -34.25
N LEU A 107 -16.30 -24.23 -34.71
CA LEU A 107 -17.42 -24.62 -33.84
C LEU A 107 -17.06 -25.77 -32.88
N LYS A 108 -16.21 -26.71 -33.30
CA LYS A 108 -15.73 -27.80 -32.42
C LYS A 108 -14.85 -27.29 -31.29
N GLU A 109 -13.96 -26.33 -31.57
CA GLU A 109 -13.13 -25.72 -30.52
C GLU A 109 -13.97 -24.87 -29.56
N GLU A 110 -14.96 -24.12 -30.07
CA GLU A 110 -15.90 -23.38 -29.22
C GLU A 110 -16.70 -24.32 -28.31
N LEU A 111 -17.23 -25.42 -28.86
CA LEU A 111 -17.96 -26.43 -28.09
C LEU A 111 -17.07 -27.03 -26.98
N LYS A 112 -15.81 -27.32 -27.29
CA LYS A 112 -14.84 -27.83 -26.31
C LYS A 112 -14.60 -26.81 -25.19
N GLY A 113 -14.45 -25.52 -25.52
CA GLY A 113 -14.34 -24.46 -24.53
C GLY A 113 -15.57 -24.33 -23.63
N LEU A 114 -16.77 -24.44 -24.21
CA LEU A 114 -18.03 -24.41 -23.47
C LEU A 114 -18.18 -25.62 -22.54
N ILE A 115 -17.77 -26.82 -22.97
CA ILE A 115 -17.79 -28.03 -22.14
C ILE A 115 -16.86 -27.85 -20.93
N GLN A 116 -15.63 -27.37 -21.13
CA GLN A 116 -14.70 -27.11 -20.03
C GLN A 116 -15.24 -26.07 -19.05
N ARG A 117 -15.86 -25.00 -19.56
CA ARG A 117 -16.50 -23.97 -18.73
C ARG A 117 -17.64 -24.56 -17.90
N LYS A 118 -18.46 -25.41 -18.50
CA LYS A 118 -19.56 -26.10 -17.82
C LYS A 118 -19.02 -27.02 -16.71
N GLU A 119 -18.02 -27.85 -17.01
CA GLU A 119 -17.40 -28.75 -16.02
C GLU A 119 -16.82 -27.97 -14.82
N GLN A 120 -16.15 -26.84 -15.07
CA GLN A 120 -15.65 -25.96 -14.00
C GLN A 120 -16.79 -25.42 -13.12
N LEU A 121 -17.89 -24.98 -13.72
CA LEU A 121 -19.06 -24.49 -12.98
C LEU A 121 -19.74 -25.60 -12.19
N GLU A 122 -19.86 -26.80 -12.75
CA GLU A 122 -20.41 -27.96 -12.05
C GLU A 122 -19.55 -28.35 -10.85
N GLN A 123 -18.23 -28.34 -10.98
CA GLN A 123 -17.32 -28.59 -9.85
C GLN A 123 -17.47 -27.54 -8.74
N GLN A 124 -17.57 -26.25 -9.11
CA GLN A 124 -17.83 -25.19 -8.13
C GLN A 124 -19.18 -25.38 -7.45
N LEU A 125 -20.24 -25.68 -8.21
CA LEU A 125 -21.57 -25.92 -7.66
C LEU A 125 -21.56 -27.12 -6.71
N HIS A 126 -20.91 -28.23 -7.07
CA HIS A 126 -20.74 -29.37 -6.18
C HIS A 126 -19.98 -29.03 -4.90
N LYS A 127 -18.93 -28.21 -4.98
CA LYS A 127 -18.17 -27.74 -3.81
C LYS A 127 -19.03 -26.90 -2.86
N TYR A 128 -19.89 -26.04 -3.40
CA TYR A 128 -20.70 -25.12 -2.60
C TYR A 128 -22.07 -25.68 -2.17
N ARG A 129 -22.54 -26.77 -2.80
CA ARG A 129 -23.84 -27.40 -2.54
C ARG A 129 -24.09 -27.76 -1.06
N PRO A 130 -23.14 -28.34 -0.30
CA PRO A 130 -23.38 -28.65 1.11
C PRO A 130 -23.66 -27.40 1.95
N PHE A 131 -22.99 -26.28 1.66
CA PHE A 131 -23.19 -25.02 2.37
C PHE A 131 -24.56 -24.41 2.03
N ALA A 132 -24.96 -24.44 0.77
CA ALA A 132 -26.29 -24.00 0.35
C ALA A 132 -27.39 -24.81 1.06
N GLN A 133 -27.28 -26.15 1.06
CA GLN A 133 -28.22 -27.03 1.75
C GLN A 133 -28.28 -26.78 3.26
N TYR A 134 -27.13 -26.52 3.89
CA TYR A 134 -27.10 -26.15 5.29
C TYR A 134 -27.83 -24.82 5.55
N LEU A 135 -27.57 -23.79 4.73
CA LEU A 135 -28.25 -22.49 4.87
C LEU A 135 -29.75 -22.60 4.62
N GLU A 136 -30.17 -23.40 3.63
CA GLU A 136 -31.58 -23.72 3.38
C GLU A 136 -32.21 -24.38 4.61
N GLN A 137 -31.54 -25.34 5.25
CA GLN A 137 -32.03 -25.99 6.48
C GLN A 137 -32.13 -25.01 7.65
N VAL A 138 -31.15 -24.13 7.81
CA VAL A 138 -31.15 -23.11 8.87
C VAL A 138 -32.31 -22.15 8.68
N VAL A 139 -32.55 -21.66 7.45
CA VAL A 139 -33.69 -20.79 7.13
C VAL A 139 -35.01 -21.54 7.34
N ALA A 140 -35.13 -22.79 6.89
CA ALA A 140 -36.33 -23.60 7.07
C ALA A 140 -36.69 -23.88 8.55
N GLN A 141 -35.70 -23.89 9.44
CA GLN A 141 -35.89 -24.06 10.88
C GLN A 141 -36.03 -22.72 11.62
N SER A 142 -35.75 -21.60 10.96
CA SER A 142 -35.80 -20.28 11.56
C SER A 142 -37.18 -19.67 11.40
N GLU A 143 -37.70 -19.07 12.48
CA GLU A 143 -38.91 -18.24 12.42
C GLU A 143 -38.59 -16.77 12.08
N GLN A 144 -37.30 -16.40 12.01
CA GLN A 144 -36.85 -15.00 11.91
C GLN A 144 -36.39 -14.59 10.51
N PHE A 145 -36.12 -15.54 9.62
CA PHE A 145 -35.60 -15.28 8.28
C PHE A 145 -36.37 -16.12 7.28
N GLU A 146 -36.84 -15.48 6.20
CA GLU A 146 -37.57 -16.18 5.14
C GLU A 146 -36.63 -16.62 4.02
N GLU A 147 -35.53 -15.90 3.80
CA GLU A 147 -34.57 -16.17 2.74
C GLU A 147 -33.11 -16.13 3.23
N ILE A 148 -32.24 -16.92 2.57
CA ILE A 148 -30.80 -16.95 2.86
C ILE A 148 -30.13 -15.56 2.73
N PRO A 149 -30.43 -14.71 1.73
CA PRO A 149 -29.84 -13.38 1.64
C PRO A 149 -30.15 -12.50 2.85
N GLU A 150 -31.34 -12.62 3.44
CA GLU A 150 -31.73 -11.87 4.65
C GLU A 150 -30.88 -12.30 5.85
N LEU A 151 -30.74 -13.62 6.05
CA LEU A 151 -29.86 -14.19 7.07
C LEU A 151 -28.42 -13.69 6.91
N MET A 152 -27.90 -13.73 5.68
CA MET A 152 -26.54 -13.27 5.37
C MET A 152 -26.36 -11.77 5.59
N ALA A 153 -27.35 -10.95 5.24
CA ALA A 153 -27.33 -9.51 5.48
C ALA A 153 -27.30 -9.21 6.99
N ARG A 154 -28.12 -9.92 7.78
CA ARG A 154 -28.11 -9.79 9.24
C ARG A 154 -26.76 -10.20 9.84
N PHE A 155 -26.19 -11.33 9.41
CA PHE A 155 -24.86 -11.74 9.87
C PHE A 155 -23.78 -10.73 9.50
N SER A 156 -23.82 -10.17 8.29
CA SER A 156 -22.87 -9.15 7.85
C SER A 156 -22.96 -7.90 8.72
N GLY A 157 -24.18 -7.40 8.98
CA GLY A 157 -24.39 -6.28 9.89
C GLY A 157 -23.97 -6.58 11.33
N LEU A 158 -24.13 -7.81 11.82
CA LEU A 158 -23.63 -8.22 13.13
C LEU A 158 -22.09 -8.26 13.18
N LEU A 159 -21.43 -8.67 12.10
CA LEU A 159 -19.97 -8.64 12.01
C LEU A 159 -19.44 -7.21 11.97
N GLU A 160 -20.08 -6.33 11.21
CA GLU A 160 -19.72 -4.91 11.14
C GLU A 160 -19.92 -4.22 12.50
N THR A 161 -21.07 -4.42 13.15
CA THR A 161 -21.33 -3.86 14.49
C THR A 161 -20.37 -4.40 15.53
N ARG A 162 -20.03 -5.70 15.47
CA ARG A 162 -19.00 -6.28 16.34
C ARG A 162 -17.63 -5.62 16.13
N ALA A 163 -17.23 -5.36 14.89
CA ALA A 163 -15.97 -4.68 14.60
C ALA A 163 -15.96 -3.27 15.21
N ILE A 164 -17.03 -2.49 14.98
CA ILE A 164 -17.18 -1.14 15.56
C ILE A 164 -17.13 -1.16 17.09
N LEU A 165 -17.84 -2.10 17.73
CA LEU A 165 -17.84 -2.22 19.18
C LEU A 165 -16.46 -2.61 19.73
N THR A 166 -15.74 -3.49 19.04
CA THR A 166 -14.38 -3.90 19.42
C THR A 166 -13.42 -2.73 19.34
N ASP A 167 -13.47 -1.94 18.26
CA ASP A 167 -12.63 -0.75 18.10
C ASP A 167 -12.95 0.30 19.18
N HIS A 168 -14.23 0.48 19.50
CA HIS A 168 -14.66 1.39 20.56
C HIS A 168 -14.20 0.93 21.94
N GLU A 169 -14.32 -0.36 22.25
CA GLU A 169 -13.84 -0.95 23.50
C GLU A 169 -12.33 -0.75 23.66
N GLN A 170 -11.55 -1.00 22.60
CA GLN A 170 -10.10 -0.77 22.61
C GLN A 170 -9.76 0.70 22.84
N ALA A 171 -10.48 1.63 22.22
CA ALA A 171 -10.28 3.06 22.43
C ALA A 171 -10.59 3.49 23.87
N LEU A 172 -11.68 2.99 24.46
CA LEU A 172 -12.02 3.24 25.86
C LEU A 172 -10.98 2.64 26.81
N HIS A 173 -10.51 1.42 26.52
CA HIS A 173 -9.49 0.76 27.33
C HIS A 173 -8.18 1.57 27.33
N LYS A 174 -7.75 2.07 26.17
CA LYS A 174 -6.59 2.94 26.06
C LYS A 174 -6.78 4.25 26.84
N ALA A 175 -7.93 4.91 26.70
CA ALA A 175 -8.22 6.13 27.45
C ALA A 175 -8.22 5.90 28.98
N MET A 176 -8.69 4.73 29.42
CA MET A 176 -8.63 4.33 30.83
C MET A 176 -7.19 4.11 31.31
N GLU A 177 -6.35 3.46 30.50
CA GLU A 177 -4.93 3.26 30.81
C GLU A 177 -4.17 4.58 30.88
N ASP A 178 -4.41 5.49 29.93
CA ASP A 178 -3.81 6.82 29.91
C ASP A 178 -4.23 7.62 31.17
N ALA A 179 -5.52 7.63 31.52
CA ALA A 179 -6.01 8.30 32.72
C ALA A 179 -5.46 7.68 34.02
N ARG A 180 -5.28 6.36 34.07
CA ARG A 180 -4.61 5.69 35.21
C ARG A 180 -3.15 6.09 35.32
N ALA A 181 -2.43 6.18 34.20
CA ALA A 181 -1.04 6.59 34.19
C ALA A 181 -0.88 8.06 34.65
N GLU A 182 -1.78 8.95 34.22
CA GLU A 182 -1.83 10.33 34.69
C GLU A 182 -2.11 10.42 36.20
N LEU A 183 -3.07 9.64 36.69
CA LEU A 183 -3.38 9.59 38.12
C LEU A 183 -2.18 9.12 38.95
N LEU A 184 -1.48 8.07 38.50
CA LEU A 184 -0.29 7.57 39.19
C LEU A 184 0.80 8.63 39.28
N LYS A 185 1.07 9.35 38.17
CA LYS A 185 2.02 10.48 38.18
C LYS A 185 1.63 11.57 39.16
N LEU A 186 0.37 11.98 39.16
CA LEU A 186 -0.13 13.00 40.09
C LEU A 186 0.01 12.54 41.55
N VAL A 187 -0.25 11.26 41.84
CA VAL A 187 -0.07 10.70 43.18
C VAL A 187 1.40 10.72 43.60
N GLU A 188 2.32 10.34 42.71
CA GLU A 188 3.77 10.40 42.97
C GLU A 188 4.21 11.84 43.24
N GLU A 189 3.86 12.79 42.37
CA GLU A 189 4.17 14.21 42.53
C GLU A 189 3.64 14.77 43.86
N LYS A 190 2.39 14.43 44.23
CA LYS A 190 1.80 14.89 45.49
C LYS A 190 2.44 14.25 46.72
N ASN A 191 2.85 12.99 46.64
CA ASN A 191 3.60 12.34 47.72
C ASN A 191 4.97 13.01 47.90
N ASP A 192 5.66 13.35 46.81
CA ASP A 192 6.94 14.07 46.87
C ASP A 192 6.76 15.47 47.48
N GLU A 193 5.69 16.21 47.11
CA GLU A 193 5.35 17.49 47.73
C GLU A 193 5.10 17.35 49.25
N ILE A 194 4.34 16.34 49.67
CA ILE A 194 4.07 16.06 51.09
C ILE A 194 5.38 15.75 51.83
N LEU A 195 6.25 14.92 51.26
CA LEU A 195 7.55 14.62 51.84
C LEU A 195 8.42 15.87 51.98
N HIS A 196 8.44 16.72 50.96
CA HIS A 196 9.17 17.99 51.00
C HIS A 196 8.64 18.92 52.10
N GLN A 197 7.32 19.07 52.20
CA GLN A 197 6.70 19.90 53.25
C GLN A 197 6.94 19.33 54.65
N ASN A 198 6.87 18.01 54.82
CA ASN A 198 7.16 17.36 56.11
C ASN A 198 8.60 17.59 56.54
N ASN A 199 9.56 17.48 55.61
CA ASN A 199 10.96 17.79 55.90
C ASN A 199 11.14 19.25 56.31
N HIS A 200 10.52 20.19 55.58
CA HIS A 200 10.57 21.61 55.93
C HIS A 200 9.93 21.91 57.29
N MET A 201 8.82 21.23 57.62
CA MET A 201 8.19 21.34 58.93
C MET A 201 9.10 20.82 60.05
N ALA A 202 9.80 19.70 59.83
CA ALA A 202 10.77 19.18 60.79
C ALA A 202 11.93 20.17 61.02
N ASP A 203 12.47 20.75 59.95
CA ASP A 203 13.54 21.77 60.04
C ASP A 203 13.09 23.00 60.85
N LEU A 204 11.86 23.48 60.60
CA LEU A 204 11.29 24.60 61.35
C LEU A 204 11.07 24.26 62.84
N GLN A 205 10.63 23.03 63.13
CA GLN A 205 10.47 22.56 64.51
C GLN A 205 11.81 22.55 65.25
N VAL A 206 12.87 22.03 64.64
CA VAL A 206 14.23 22.04 65.21
C VAL A 206 14.68 23.47 65.51
N ARG A 207 14.55 24.40 64.56
CA ARG A 207 14.90 25.81 64.78
C ARG A 207 14.10 26.46 65.90
N LEU A 208 12.82 26.13 66.00
CA LEU A 208 11.96 26.66 67.05
C LEU A 208 12.36 26.11 68.43
N GLU A 209 12.74 24.84 68.53
CA GLU A 209 13.28 24.25 69.77
C GLU A 209 14.63 24.86 70.16
N GLU A 210 15.52 25.13 69.20
CA GLU A 210 16.78 25.83 69.43
C GLU A 210 16.55 27.23 70.02
N VAL A 211 15.67 28.02 69.39
CA VAL A 211 15.34 29.37 69.87
C VAL A 211 14.67 29.33 71.24
N ARG A 212 13.75 28.40 71.49
CA ARG A 212 13.12 28.22 72.81
C ARG A 212 14.14 27.89 73.89
N THR A 213 15.09 27.00 73.58
CA THR A 213 16.15 26.61 74.50
C THR A 213 17.03 27.82 74.84
N GLN A 214 17.41 28.63 73.84
CA GLN A 214 18.16 29.86 74.07
C GLN A 214 17.36 30.88 74.91
N ALA A 215 16.06 31.05 74.64
CA ALA A 215 15.20 31.94 75.40
C ALA A 215 15.14 31.54 76.88
N LEU A 216 14.96 30.24 77.17
CA LEU A 216 14.97 29.72 78.54
C LEU A 216 16.30 29.95 79.25
N GLN A 217 17.43 29.79 78.54
CA GLN A 217 18.75 30.09 79.10
C GLN A 217 18.91 31.57 79.48
N TRP A 218 18.44 32.48 78.63
CA TRP A 218 18.48 33.91 78.89
C TRP A 218 17.53 34.32 80.02
N GLU A 219 16.33 33.73 80.08
CA GLU A 219 15.38 33.95 81.16
C GLU A 219 15.95 33.49 82.51
N SER A 220 16.60 32.32 82.55
CA SER A 220 17.29 31.84 83.76
C SER A 220 18.40 32.79 84.21
N LYS A 221 19.24 33.26 83.27
CA LYS A 221 20.28 34.26 83.56
C LYS A 221 19.67 35.56 84.08
N TRP A 222 18.59 36.03 83.48
CA TRP A 222 17.88 37.24 83.91
C TRP A 222 17.34 37.12 85.33
N VAL A 223 16.68 36.01 85.65
CA VAL A 223 16.19 35.70 87.01
C VAL A 223 17.35 35.67 88.00
N HIS A 224 18.49 35.07 87.64
CA HIS A 224 19.67 35.05 88.50
C HIS A 224 20.22 36.46 88.78
N ILE A 225 20.32 37.31 87.75
CA ILE A 225 20.73 38.71 87.88
C ILE A 225 19.75 39.47 88.78
N GLN A 226 18.44 39.29 88.57
CA GLN A 226 17.40 39.95 89.36
C GLN A 226 17.46 39.53 90.83
N ASN A 227 17.60 38.23 91.12
CA ASN A 227 17.74 37.72 92.49
C ASN A 227 19.00 38.27 93.16
N THR A 228 20.13 38.29 92.44
CA THR A 228 21.39 38.85 92.94
C THR A 228 21.25 40.34 93.23
N ALA A 229 20.61 41.10 92.34
CA ALA A 229 20.33 42.52 92.55
C ALA A 229 19.43 42.73 93.78
N ALA A 230 18.37 41.95 93.94
CA ALA A 230 17.48 42.02 95.10
C ALA A 230 18.22 41.72 96.42
N GLN A 231 19.08 40.71 96.44
CA GLN A 231 19.94 40.39 97.59
C GLN A 231 20.91 41.53 97.92
N LYS A 232 21.58 42.11 96.91
CA LYS A 232 22.48 43.26 97.13
C LYS A 232 21.73 44.49 97.64
N THR A 233 20.55 44.77 97.09
CA THR A 233 19.69 45.87 97.55
C THR A 233 19.24 45.66 99.00
N LEU A 234 18.86 44.43 99.37
CA LEU A 234 18.51 44.09 100.75
C LEU A 234 19.71 44.27 101.70
N LEU A 235 20.88 43.74 101.34
CA LEU A 235 22.10 43.87 102.15
C LEU A 235 22.48 45.34 102.33
N LEU A 236 22.42 46.14 101.27
CA LEU A 236 22.64 47.58 101.33
C LEU A 236 21.66 48.23 102.32
N GLY A 237 20.36 47.91 102.22
CA GLY A 237 19.35 48.38 103.17
C GLY A 237 19.65 48.00 104.62
N GLN A 238 20.11 46.76 104.87
CA GLN A 238 20.52 46.31 106.20
C GLN A 238 21.74 47.07 106.73
N ILE A 239 22.76 47.29 105.90
CA ILE A 239 23.95 48.09 106.25
C ILE A 239 23.54 49.52 106.61
N LYS A 240 22.70 50.16 105.76
CA LYS A 240 22.17 51.50 106.01
C LYS A 240 21.45 51.59 107.36
N MET A 241 20.59 50.62 107.66
CA MET A 241 19.86 50.58 108.94
C MET A 241 20.78 50.35 110.14
N ALA A 242 21.77 49.45 110.03
CA ALA A 242 22.74 49.21 111.09
C ALA A 242 23.62 50.44 111.36
N ALA A 243 24.10 51.11 110.31
CA ALA A 243 24.84 52.37 110.40
C ALA A 243 24.02 53.47 111.09
N LEU A 244 22.77 53.66 110.65
CA LEU A 244 21.85 54.62 111.26
C LEU A 244 21.60 54.31 112.74
N ASN A 245 21.39 53.03 113.09
CA ASN A 245 21.17 52.61 114.46
C ASN A 245 22.40 52.89 115.34
N LEU A 246 23.61 52.58 114.86
CA LEU A 246 24.86 52.88 115.57
C LEU A 246 25.05 54.39 115.75
N PHE A 247 24.82 55.17 114.70
CA PHE A 247 24.88 56.63 114.74
C PHE A 247 23.93 57.23 115.78
N GLN A 248 22.69 56.76 115.82
CA GLN A 248 21.71 57.18 116.82
C GLN A 248 22.14 56.83 118.25
N ILE A 249 22.80 55.68 118.47
CA ILE A 249 23.35 55.31 119.78
C ILE A 249 24.48 56.28 120.18
N VAL A 250 25.40 56.60 119.26
CA VAL A 250 26.48 57.57 119.51
C VAL A 250 25.91 58.94 119.85
N CYS A 251 24.93 59.43 119.09
CA CYS A 251 24.24 60.70 119.37
C CYS A 251 23.62 60.70 120.76
N LYS A 252 22.93 59.62 121.15
CA LYS A 252 22.35 59.45 122.50
C LYS A 252 23.42 59.50 123.60
N GLN A 253 24.57 58.85 123.41
CA GLN A 253 25.66 58.86 124.38
C GLN A 253 26.33 60.24 124.52
N LYS A 254 26.49 60.96 123.41
CA LYS A 254 26.98 62.36 123.40
C LYS A 254 25.93 63.38 123.88
N LYS A 255 24.67 62.97 124.05
CA LYS A 255 23.49 63.84 124.28
C LYS A 255 23.29 64.88 123.16
N GLU A 256 23.61 64.51 121.93
CA GLU A 256 23.45 65.33 120.72
C GLU A 256 22.21 64.91 119.95
N VAL A 257 21.55 65.87 119.28
CA VAL A 257 20.43 65.58 118.38
C VAL A 257 20.99 65.07 117.06
N PRO A 258 20.49 63.93 116.51
CA PRO A 258 20.93 63.45 115.20
C PRO A 258 20.74 64.52 114.12
N ALA A 259 21.84 65.03 113.56
CA ALA A 259 21.84 66.15 112.62
C ALA A 259 21.97 65.74 111.14
N LEU A 260 22.32 64.47 110.88
CA LEU A 260 22.50 63.93 109.53
C LEU A 260 21.19 63.37 108.96
N ALA A 261 21.05 63.44 107.63
CA ALA A 261 19.93 62.85 106.92
C ALA A 261 19.94 61.31 107.04
N VAL A 262 18.76 60.69 107.05
CA VAL A 262 18.60 59.23 107.18
C VAL A 262 19.31 58.47 106.05
N GLU A 263 19.36 59.05 104.85
CA GLU A 263 20.01 58.46 103.68
C GLU A 263 21.53 58.67 103.60
N ASP A 264 22.09 59.55 104.42
CA ASP A 264 23.53 59.85 104.44
C ASP A 264 24.29 58.82 105.30
N THR A 265 24.38 57.60 104.78
CA THR A 265 25.01 56.48 105.49
C THR A 265 26.52 56.66 105.69
N GLU A 266 27.19 57.29 104.73
CA GLU A 266 28.64 57.55 104.80
C GLU A 266 28.94 58.53 105.94
N GLY A 267 28.25 59.68 105.99
CA GLY A 267 28.41 60.63 107.08
C GLY A 267 28.05 60.05 108.46
N GLN A 268 27.03 59.19 108.53
CA GLN A 268 26.65 58.49 109.77
C GLN A 268 27.79 57.59 110.27
N LEU A 269 28.41 56.80 109.39
CA LEU A 269 29.52 55.92 109.74
C LEU A 269 30.78 56.70 110.12
N GLU A 270 31.08 57.82 109.45
CA GLU A 270 32.21 58.68 109.79
C GLU A 270 32.08 59.23 111.22
N GLN A 271 30.90 59.69 111.63
CA GLN A 271 30.69 60.17 113.01
C GLN A 271 30.79 59.04 114.05
N VAL A 272 30.30 57.84 113.72
CA VAL A 272 30.47 56.64 114.56
C VAL A 272 31.95 56.29 114.70
N GLN A 273 32.71 56.29 113.61
CA GLN A 273 34.15 56.03 113.60
C GLN A 273 34.91 57.05 114.45
N GLN A 274 34.63 58.34 114.25
CA GLN A 274 35.29 59.42 114.98
C GLN A 274 35.04 59.28 116.49
N TYR A 275 33.80 58.94 116.89
CA TYR A 275 33.49 58.66 118.29
C TYR A 275 34.25 57.45 118.85
N PHE A 276 34.33 56.33 118.13
CA PHE A 276 35.12 55.18 118.59
C PHE A 276 36.62 55.50 118.69
N GLN A 277 37.16 56.31 117.78
CA GLN A 277 38.54 56.77 117.84
C GLN A 277 38.78 57.66 119.05
N ASP A 278 37.89 58.63 119.32
CA ASP A 278 37.95 59.46 120.52
C ASP A 278 37.87 58.62 121.81
N LEU A 279 36.96 57.63 121.84
CA LEU A 279 36.79 56.72 122.98
C LEU A 279 38.03 55.83 123.18
N SER A 280 38.63 55.34 122.09
CA SER A 280 39.89 54.57 122.15
C SER A 280 41.07 55.43 122.61
N ALA A 281 41.16 56.69 122.15
CA ALA A 281 42.22 57.61 122.55
C ALA A 281 42.10 57.99 124.04
N THR A 282 40.87 58.19 124.54
CA THR A 282 40.62 58.43 125.97
C THR A 282 40.93 57.21 126.83
N LEU A 283 40.59 56.00 126.39
CA LEU A 283 40.96 54.76 127.08
C LEU A 283 42.48 54.50 127.05
N ALA A 284 43.15 54.76 125.92
CA ALA A 284 44.60 54.64 125.81
C ALA A 284 45.34 55.63 126.72
N LYS A 285 44.82 56.87 126.85
CA LYS A 285 45.29 57.84 127.84
C LYS A 285 45.10 57.34 129.28
N HIS A 286 44.01 56.63 129.56
CA HIS A 286 43.76 56.00 130.86
C HIS A 286 44.73 54.83 131.13
N HIS A 287 45.01 53.98 130.14
CA HIS A 287 45.95 52.85 130.26
C HIS A 287 47.42 53.29 130.38
N GLN A 288 47.82 54.38 129.71
CA GLN A 288 49.14 54.99 129.91
C GLN A 288 49.28 55.69 131.28
N GLY A 289 48.16 55.95 131.97
CA GLY A 289 48.14 56.44 133.36
C GLY A 289 48.34 55.35 134.42
N GLU A 290 48.13 54.08 134.11
CA GLU A 290 48.24 52.96 135.08
C GLU A 290 49.62 52.27 135.10
N LEU A 291 50.58 52.68 134.25
CA LEU A 291 51.95 52.15 134.22
C LEU A 291 53.00 53.27 134.27
N GLY A 292 53.27 53.81 135.47
CA GLY A 292 54.43 54.68 135.77
C GLY A 292 54.65 54.81 137.30
N PRO A 293 55.88 54.67 137.85
CA PRO A 293 56.11 54.02 139.16
C PRO A 293 56.61 54.92 140.31
N SER A 294 56.37 54.45 141.55
CA SER A 294 57.23 54.47 142.77
C SER A 294 58.48 55.37 142.82
N ALA A 295 58.54 56.29 143.81
CA ALA A 295 59.56 56.34 144.90
C ALA A 295 59.79 57.77 145.48
N THR A 296 60.01 57.83 146.82
CA THR A 296 60.88 58.76 147.63
C THR A 296 60.63 60.29 147.53
N ASP A 297 60.56 61.13 148.58
CA ASP A 297 61.15 61.18 149.93
C ASP A 297 60.33 62.11 150.88
N HIS A 298 60.55 61.94 152.19
CA HIS A 298 60.08 62.68 153.39
C HIS A 298 58.71 62.34 154.01
#